data_AF-A0AA95FVD2-F1
#
_entry.id   AF-A0AA95FVD2-F1
#
_cell.length_a   1.000
_cell.length_b   1.000
_cell.length_c   1.000
_cell.angle_alpha   90.00
_cell.angle_beta   90.00
_cell.angle_gamma   90.00
#
_symmetry.space_group_name_H-M   'P 1'
#
loop_
_entity.id
_entity.type
_entity.pdbx_description
1 polymer ?
#
loop_
_entity_poly.entity_id
_entity_poly.type
_entity_poly.pdbx_seq_one_letter_code
_entity_poly.pdbx_strand_id
1 'polypeptide(L)'
;MSTEDTEDSEDTEERAPAAEPGWWHRDHPTFAALAGFYAGLIFAIVVPGLYVGILAAVLGQDRAEDLFPFVLVTLVVPLLLVLNRRTRRFGRYMWLGMVSTAVVVLGVGAAVFWYMMR
;
A
#
# COMPACT_ATOMS: atom_id res chain seq x y z
N MET A 1 -33.61 -63.26 -29.28
CA MET A 1 -32.46 -62.67 -29.98
C MET A 1 -32.20 -61.33 -29.30
N SER A 2 -31.18 -61.29 -28.43
CA SER A 2 -30.73 -60.09 -27.71
C SER A 2 -29.94 -59.16 -28.62
N THR A 3 -29.99 -57.87 -28.29
CA THR A 3 -28.87 -56.91 -28.18
C THR A 3 -29.36 -55.89 -27.13
N GLU A 4 -28.85 -55.97 -25.90
CA GLU A 4 -27.75 -55.12 -25.37
C GLU A 4 -28.22 -53.67 -25.19
N ASP A 5 -28.39 -53.22 -23.93
CA ASP A 5 -27.36 -52.54 -23.13
C ASP A 5 -26.92 -51.25 -23.85
N THR A 6 -27.05 -50.05 -23.29
CA THR A 6 -26.24 -49.62 -22.13
C THR A 6 -26.78 -48.30 -21.58
N GLU A 7 -26.77 -48.24 -20.25
CA GLU A 7 -26.61 -47.12 -19.32
C GLU A 7 -26.17 -45.76 -19.89
N ASP A 8 -26.83 -44.69 -19.42
CA ASP A 8 -26.22 -43.65 -18.55
C ASP A 8 -27.33 -42.63 -18.25
N SER A 9 -27.91 -42.57 -17.06
CA SER A 9 -27.30 -42.10 -15.80
C SER A 9 -26.68 -40.72 -15.96
N GLU A 10 -27.16 -39.82 -15.09
CA GLU A 10 -26.51 -38.57 -14.73
C GLU A 10 -26.73 -37.37 -15.68
N ASP A 11 -27.93 -36.80 -15.60
CA ASP A 11 -28.08 -35.34 -15.41
C ASP A 11 -27.41 -34.92 -14.08
N THR A 12 -26.12 -35.23 -13.94
CA THR A 12 -25.24 -34.39 -13.14
C THR A 12 -24.94 -33.25 -14.09
N GLU A 13 -25.75 -32.18 -14.02
CA GLU A 13 -25.26 -30.86 -14.36
C GLU A 13 -24.00 -30.66 -13.50
N GLU A 14 -22.88 -31.09 -14.05
CA GLU A 14 -21.55 -30.85 -13.56
C GLU A 14 -21.47 -29.34 -13.52
N ARG A 15 -21.75 -28.81 -12.33
CA ARG A 15 -21.67 -27.41 -11.98
C ARG A 15 -20.22 -27.08 -12.21
N ALA A 16 -19.90 -26.69 -13.43
CA ALA A 16 -18.56 -26.37 -13.88
C ALA A 16 -17.96 -25.52 -12.75
N PRO A 17 -16.86 -25.95 -12.11
CA PRO A 17 -16.31 -25.21 -10.99
C PRO A 17 -16.11 -23.80 -11.50
N ALA A 18 -16.83 -22.83 -10.90
CA ALA A 18 -16.76 -21.43 -11.28
C ALA A 18 -15.28 -21.09 -11.35
N ALA A 19 -14.76 -20.87 -12.56
CA ALA A 19 -13.34 -20.76 -12.81
C ALA A 19 -12.76 -19.79 -11.79
N GLU A 20 -12.01 -20.31 -10.81
CA GLU A 20 -11.55 -19.50 -9.70
C GLU A 20 -10.77 -18.33 -10.32
N PRO A 21 -11.13 -17.07 -10.01
CA PRO A 21 -10.56 -15.92 -10.71
C PRO A 21 -9.05 -15.94 -10.51
N GLY A 22 -8.35 -16.35 -11.57
CA GLY A 22 -6.92 -16.58 -11.53
C GLY A 22 -6.21 -15.30 -11.12
N TRP A 23 -5.22 -15.44 -10.23
CA TRP A 23 -4.24 -14.45 -9.76
C TRP A 23 -3.57 -13.57 -10.84
N TRP A 24 -3.83 -13.88 -12.11
CA TRP A 24 -3.39 -13.25 -13.35
C TRP A 24 -4.23 -12.03 -13.74
N HIS A 25 -5.34 -11.76 -13.04
CA HIS A 25 -6.05 -10.47 -13.11
C HIS A 25 -5.31 -9.33 -12.38
N ARG A 26 -4.11 -9.60 -11.81
CA ARG A 26 -3.24 -8.59 -11.19
C ARG A 26 -2.60 -7.60 -12.17
N ASP A 27 -2.70 -7.84 -13.47
CA ASP A 27 -2.24 -6.91 -14.51
C ASP A 27 -3.20 -5.75 -14.77
N HIS A 28 -4.29 -5.64 -13.99
CA HIS A 28 -5.20 -4.50 -14.13
C HIS A 28 -4.50 -3.20 -13.69
N PRO A 29 -4.52 -2.14 -14.51
CA PRO A 29 -3.79 -0.89 -14.24
C PRO A 29 -4.19 -0.20 -12.93
N THR A 30 -5.35 -0.54 -12.35
CA THR A 30 -5.79 -0.06 -11.03
C THR A 30 -5.02 -0.70 -9.88
N PHE A 31 -4.50 -1.92 -10.01
CA PHE A 31 -3.72 -2.58 -8.96
C PHE A 31 -2.43 -1.81 -8.69
N ALA A 32 -1.70 -1.42 -9.74
CA ALA A 32 -0.51 -0.59 -9.61
C ALA A 32 -0.79 0.78 -8.96
N ALA A 33 -1.97 1.35 -9.22
CA ALA A 33 -2.40 2.60 -8.61
C ALA A 33 -2.71 2.44 -7.12
N LEU A 34 -3.51 1.44 -6.75
CA LEU A 34 -3.85 1.12 -5.37
C LEU A 34 -2.60 0.75 -4.56
N ALA A 35 -1.78 -0.18 -5.08
CA ALA A 35 -0.54 -0.59 -4.44
C ALA A 35 0.41 0.60 -4.25
N GLY A 36 0.54 1.48 -5.25
CA GLY A 36 1.30 2.72 -5.14
C GLY A 36 0.77 3.59 -4.01
N PHE A 37 -0.52 3.90 -4.03
CA PHE A 37 -1.17 4.73 -3.01
C PHE A 37 -0.96 4.20 -1.58
N TYR A 38 -1.27 2.92 -1.33
CA TYR A 38 -1.11 2.32 0.00
C TYR A 38 0.36 2.21 0.41
N ALA A 39 1.27 1.92 -0.53
CA ALA A 39 2.70 1.95 -0.25
C ALA A 39 3.15 3.36 0.18
N GLY A 40 2.63 4.42 -0.45
CA GLY A 40 2.88 5.80 -0.06
C GLY A 40 2.37 6.14 1.33
N LEU A 41 1.16 5.66 1.67
CA LEU A 41 0.57 5.81 3.00
C LEU A 41 1.41 5.10 4.07
N ILE A 42 1.76 3.82 3.84
CA ILE A 42 2.59 3.04 4.76
C ILE A 42 3.94 3.72 4.93
N PHE A 43 4.56 4.16 3.84
CA PHE A 43 5.83 4.87 3.88
C PHE A 43 5.74 6.14 4.73
N ALA A 44 4.71 6.96 4.54
CA ALA A 44 4.51 8.21 5.28
C ALA A 44 4.36 8.04 6.79
N ILE A 45 3.78 6.92 7.23
CA ILE A 45 3.49 6.66 8.65
C ILE A 45 4.63 5.87 9.29
N VAL A 46 4.99 4.73 8.69
CA VAL A 46 5.88 3.75 9.29
C VAL A 46 7.31 4.25 9.29
N VAL A 47 7.78 4.86 8.19
CA VAL A 47 9.20 5.24 8.09
C VAL A 47 9.58 6.29 9.12
N PRO A 48 8.85 7.41 9.30
CA PRO A 48 9.20 8.39 10.34
C PRO A 48 9.03 7.84 11.75
N GLY A 49 7.94 7.11 12.01
CA GLY A 49 7.69 6.54 13.34
C GLY A 49 8.75 5.51 13.74
N LEU A 50 9.14 4.63 12.81
CA LEU A 50 10.17 3.64 13.04
C LEU A 50 11.56 4.28 13.19
N TYR A 51 11.86 5.30 12.38
CA TYR A 51 13.11 6.04 12.47
C TYR A 51 13.29 6.64 13.87
N VAL A 52 12.32 7.42 14.34
CA VAL A 52 12.34 8.03 15.68
C VAL A 52 12.37 6.97 16.76
N GLY A 53 11.55 5.92 16.64
CA GLY A 53 11.49 4.85 17.64
C GLY A 53 12.83 4.14 17.82
N ILE A 54 13.52 3.80 16.74
CA ILE A 54 14.85 3.18 16.79
C ILE A 54 15.87 4.17 17.35
N LEU A 55 15.83 5.43 16.92
CA LEU A 55 16.78 6.44 17.36
C LEU A 55 16.68 6.71 18.86
N ALA A 56 15.45 6.87 19.36
CA ALA A 56 15.18 7.06 20.78
C ALA A 56 15.60 5.82 21.60
N ALA A 57 15.41 4.61 21.06
CA ALA A 57 15.79 3.38 21.74
C ALA A 57 17.31 3.18 21.85
N VAL A 58 18.08 3.60 20.84
CA VAL A 58 19.54 3.35 20.78
C VAL A 58 20.37 4.53 21.27
N LEU A 59 19.98 5.76 20.94
CA LEU A 59 20.76 6.98 21.22
C LEU A 59 20.15 7.86 22.31
N GLY A 60 18.96 7.52 22.81
CA GLY A 60 18.19 8.36 23.73
C GLY A 60 17.42 9.49 23.02
N GLN A 61 16.47 10.09 23.74
CA GLN A 61 15.55 11.08 23.16
C GLN A 61 16.28 12.36 22.72
N ASP A 62 17.22 12.85 23.52
CA ASP A 62 17.93 14.12 23.26
C ASP A 62 18.66 14.11 21.90
N ARG A 63 19.30 12.99 21.57
CA ARG A 63 19.99 12.83 20.27
C ARG A 63 19.04 12.48 19.13
N ALA A 64 17.86 11.93 19.44
CA ALA A 64 16.87 11.59 18.43
C ALA A 64 16.28 12.86 17.77
N GLU A 65 16.08 13.92 18.55
CA GLU A 65 15.56 15.20 18.05
C GLU A 65 16.52 15.88 17.08
N ASP A 66 17.81 15.94 17.41
CA ASP A 66 18.86 16.52 16.56
C ASP A 66 18.97 15.81 15.20
N LEU A 67 18.74 14.51 15.20
CA LEU A 67 18.89 13.64 14.03
C LEU A 67 17.57 13.41 13.28
N PHE A 68 16.43 13.77 13.86
CA PHE A 68 15.12 13.68 13.20
C PHE A 68 15.10 14.20 11.76
N PRO A 69 15.67 15.39 11.42
CA PRO A 69 15.63 15.90 10.05
C PRO A 69 16.28 14.96 9.00
N PHE A 70 17.18 14.05 9.40
CA PHE A 70 17.75 13.08 8.47
C PHE A 70 16.73 12.08 7.92
N VAL A 71 15.55 11.96 8.54
CA VAL A 71 14.43 11.19 7.96
C VAL A 71 14.04 11.71 6.57
N LEU A 72 14.24 13.00 6.27
CA LEU A 72 13.98 13.56 4.94
C LEU A 72 14.84 12.92 3.85
N VAL A 73 16.00 12.35 4.19
CA VAL A 73 16.82 11.61 3.21
C VAL A 73 16.05 10.41 2.65
N THR A 74 15.13 9.84 3.42
CA THR A 74 14.28 8.74 2.93
C THR A 74 13.36 9.15 1.79
N LEU A 75 13.02 10.45 1.65
CA LEU A 75 12.23 10.96 0.52
C LEU A 75 12.93 10.78 -0.83
N VAL A 76 14.24 10.53 -0.85
CA VAL A 76 14.98 10.17 -2.06
C VAL A 76 14.38 8.90 -2.69
N VAL A 77 13.93 7.94 -1.90
CA VAL A 77 13.32 6.69 -2.38
C VAL A 77 12.06 6.94 -3.22
N PRO A 78 10.99 7.57 -2.70
CA PRO A 78 9.80 7.88 -3.50
C PRO A 78 10.11 8.84 -4.65
N LEU A 79 11.09 9.73 -4.51
CA LEU A 79 11.50 10.63 -5.58
C LEU A 79 12.15 9.87 -6.76
N LEU A 80 13.07 8.95 -6.50
CA LEU A 80 13.70 8.10 -7.51
C LEU A 80 12.67 7.22 -8.25
N LEU A 81 11.68 6.70 -7.52
CA LEU A 81 10.57 5.93 -8.08
C LEU A 81 9.72 6.72 -9.07
N VAL A 82 9.53 8.03 -8.84
CA VAL A 82 8.83 8.94 -9.76
C VAL A 82 9.68 9.27 -10.98
N LEU A 83 11.00 9.45 -10.81
CA LEU A 83 11.90 9.85 -11.89
C LEU A 83 12.13 8.73 -12.92
N ASN A 84 12.13 7.48 -12.48
CA ASN A 84 12.33 6.33 -13.36
C ASN A 84 11.10 6.11 -14.28
N ARG A 85 11.32 6.19 -15.61
CA ARG A 85 10.26 6.04 -16.64
C ARG A 85 9.45 4.75 -16.50
N ARG A 86 10.06 3.66 -16.02
CA ARG A 86 9.39 2.36 -15.89
C ARG A 86 8.41 2.29 -14.71
N THR A 87 8.66 3.05 -13.64
CA THR A 87 7.87 3.05 -12.40
C THR A 87 7.05 4.32 -12.18
N ARG A 88 7.14 5.29 -13.10
CA ARG A 88 6.54 6.63 -12.97
C ARG A 88 5.04 6.64 -12.66
N ARG A 89 4.27 5.68 -13.20
CA ARG A 89 2.82 5.54 -12.88
C ARG A 89 2.63 5.17 -11.40
N PHE A 90 3.31 4.11 -10.95
CA PHE A 90 3.30 3.68 -9.54
C PHE A 90 3.80 4.78 -8.60
N GLY A 91 4.95 5.39 -8.92
CA GLY A 91 5.54 6.46 -8.11
C GLY A 91 4.62 7.67 -7.94
N ARG A 92 3.84 8.02 -8.98
CA ARG A 92 2.85 9.11 -8.89
C ARG A 92 1.72 8.79 -7.90
N TYR A 93 1.20 7.57 -7.92
CA TYR A 93 0.16 7.17 -6.96
C TYR A 93 0.70 7.02 -5.54
N MET A 94 1.96 6.59 -5.39
CA MET A 94 2.68 6.58 -4.12
C MET A 94 2.82 7.99 -3.53
N TRP A 95 3.24 8.96 -4.34
CA TRP A 95 3.28 10.35 -3.93
C TRP A 95 1.89 10.88 -3.54
N LEU A 96 0.84 10.50 -4.27
CA LEU A 96 -0.53 10.87 -3.92
C LEU A 96 -0.94 10.35 -2.55
N GLY A 97 -0.63 9.08 -2.25
CA GLY A 97 -0.86 8.48 -0.93
C GLY A 97 -0.11 9.22 0.16
N MET A 98 1.20 9.45 -0.04
CA MET A 98 2.05 10.14 0.93
C MET A 98 1.59 11.58 1.21
N VAL A 99 1.26 12.35 0.17
CA VAL A 99 0.76 13.72 0.30
C VAL A 99 -0.61 13.76 0.96
N SER A 100 -1.52 12.86 0.59
CA SER A 100 -2.85 12.75 1.21
C SER A 100 -2.72 12.47 2.71
N THR A 101 -1.86 11.51 3.10
CA THR A 101 -1.58 11.22 4.51
C THR A 101 -0.99 12.43 5.23
N ALA A 102 -0.03 13.13 4.62
CA ALA A 102 0.55 14.34 5.23
C ALA A 102 -0.51 15.42 5.47
N VAL A 103 -1.40 15.67 4.50
CA VAL A 103 -2.50 16.63 4.63
C VAL A 103 -3.44 16.24 5.77
N VAL A 104 -3.82 14.96 5.86
CA VAL A 104 -4.69 14.47 6.93
C VAL A 104 -4.02 14.62 8.31
N VAL A 105 -2.77 14.19 8.44
CA VAL A 105 -2.03 14.25 9.72
C VAL A 105 -1.85 15.70 10.18
N LEU A 106 -1.42 16.58 9.28
CA LEU A 106 -1.26 18.01 9.60
C LEU A 106 -2.60 18.67 9.89
N GLY A 107 -3.64 18.36 9.12
CA GLY A 107 -4.98 18.93 9.29
C GLY A 107 -5.60 18.51 10.62
N VAL A 108 -5.55 17.23 10.96
CA VAL A 108 -6.04 16.71 12.24
C VAL A 108 -5.19 17.26 13.39
N GLY A 109 -3.86 17.24 13.27
CA GLY A 109 -2.96 17.78 14.28
C GLY A 109 -3.21 19.26 14.56
N ALA A 110 -3.36 20.07 13.51
CA ALA A 110 -3.68 21.49 13.64
C ALA A 110 -5.08 21.72 14.25
N ALA A 111 -6.08 20.94 13.86
CA ALA A 111 -7.43 21.04 14.41
C ALA A 111 -7.46 20.70 15.91
N VAL A 112 -6.77 19.63 16.32
CA VAL A 112 -6.63 19.23 17.73
C VAL A 112 -5.88 20.31 18.51
N PHE A 113 -4.77 20.80 17.97
CA PHE A 113 -3.99 21.87 18.58
C PHE A 113 -4.81 23.15 18.77
N TRP A 114 -5.59 23.53 17.75
CA TRP A 114 -6.52 24.65 17.82
C TRP A 114 -7.59 24.44 18.89
N TYR A 115 -8.16 23.23 18.96
CA TYR A 115 -9.14 22.88 19.97
C TYR A 115 -8.57 22.95 21.40
N MET A 116 -7.33 22.50 21.63
CA MET A 116 -6.69 22.58 22.94
C MET A 116 -6.37 24.01 23.39
N MET A 117 -6.13 24.94 22.45
CA MET A 117 -5.89 26.35 22.75
C MET A 117 -7.17 27.18 22.91
N ARG A 118 -8.33 26.61 22.60
CA ARG A 118 -9.63 27.27 22.69
C ARG A 118 -10.28 27.04 24.05
#